data_AF-A0A848UJ82-F1
#
_entry.id   AF-A0A848UJ82-F1
#
_cell.length_a   1.000
_cell.length_b   1.000
_cell.length_c   1.000
_cell.angle_alpha   90.00
_cell.angle_beta   90.00
_cell.angle_gamma   90.00
#
_symmetry.space_group_name_H-M   'P 1'
#
loop_
_entity.id
_entity.type
_entity.pdbx_description
1 polymer ?
#
loop_
_entity_poly.entity_id
_entity_poly.type
_entity_poly.pdbx_seq_one_letter_code
_entity_poly.pdbx_strand_id
1 'polypeptide(L)'
;MSRRRSSAALAAVAVVVLSACGASAPPARELANEMVDTLEVSDPVKECMHREIDEFRLTEEQAAGFSDFDDVAAKAAEGNELALQILGDFQSALASCR
;
A
#
# COMPACT_ATOMS: atom_id res chain seq x y z
N MET A 1 65.52 -0.56 -12.00
CA MET A 1 65.33 0.89 -12.25
C MET A 1 64.20 1.00 -13.26
N SER A 2 63.10 1.74 -13.15
CA SER A 2 62.61 2.70 -12.17
C SER A 2 61.09 2.83 -12.36
N ARG A 3 60.35 2.71 -11.25
CA ARG A 3 59.21 3.54 -10.82
C ARG A 3 58.42 4.28 -11.91
N ARG A 4 57.12 4.00 -11.97
CA ARG A 4 56.06 5.02 -11.93
C ARG A 4 54.82 4.44 -11.23
N ARG A 5 54.80 4.66 -9.92
CA ARG A 5 53.57 4.67 -9.12
C ARG A 5 52.80 5.91 -9.55
N SER A 6 51.60 5.73 -10.07
CA SER A 6 50.65 6.82 -10.21
C SER A 6 49.37 6.38 -9.53
N SER A 7 49.33 6.70 -8.24
CA SER A 7 48.11 6.79 -7.44
C SER A 7 47.17 7.77 -8.14
N ALA A 8 45.97 7.32 -8.49
CA ALA A 8 44.84 8.20 -8.71
C ALA A 8 43.72 7.67 -7.83
N ALA A 9 43.54 8.37 -6.71
CA ALA A 9 42.44 8.19 -5.81
C ALA A 9 41.14 8.41 -6.59
N LEU A 10 40.41 7.34 -6.87
CA LEU A 10 39.01 7.45 -7.26
C LEU A 10 38.22 7.71 -5.99
N ALA A 11 37.77 8.97 -5.90
CA ALA A 11 36.88 9.48 -4.89
C ALA A 11 35.79 8.46 -4.59
N ALA A 12 35.73 8.04 -3.34
CA ALA A 12 34.55 7.40 -2.78
C ALA A 12 33.40 8.39 -2.97
N VAL A 13 32.57 8.15 -3.99
CA VAL A 13 31.25 8.75 -4.06
C VAL A 13 30.53 8.19 -2.85
N ALA A 14 30.48 8.98 -1.79
CA ALA A 14 29.53 8.82 -0.72
C ALA A 14 28.16 8.83 -1.39
N VAL A 15 27.61 7.64 -1.63
CA VAL A 15 26.19 7.48 -1.90
C VAL A 15 25.52 7.96 -0.63
N VAL A 16 25.12 9.23 -0.70
CA VAL A 16 24.28 9.89 0.28
C VAL A 16 23.12 8.94 0.53
N VAL A 17 23.03 8.52 1.78
CA VAL A 17 22.01 7.63 2.28
C VAL A 17 20.66 8.29 2.04
N LEU A 18 19.91 7.86 1.02
CA LEU A 18 18.46 8.07 0.96
C LEU A 18 17.77 7.05 1.89
N SER A 19 18.08 7.12 3.19
CA SER A 19 17.36 6.38 4.24
C SER A 19 16.18 7.19 4.78
N ALA A 20 15.54 7.98 3.92
CA ALA A 20 14.39 8.79 4.29
C ALA A 20 13.29 8.70 3.22
N CYS A 21 12.85 7.47 2.96
CA CYS A 21 11.42 7.21 2.80
C CYS A 21 11.11 5.98 3.65
N GLY A 22 11.39 6.08 4.95
CA GLY A 22 10.89 5.14 5.96
C GLY A 22 9.40 5.35 6.24
N ALA A 23 8.63 5.71 5.20
CA ALA A 23 7.20 5.55 5.26
C ALA A 23 6.97 4.06 5.12
N SER A 24 6.84 3.35 6.25
CA SER A 24 5.95 2.19 6.29
C SER A 24 4.75 2.58 5.44
N ALA A 25 4.43 1.82 4.40
CA ALA A 25 3.33 2.15 3.50
C ALA A 25 2.15 2.63 4.36
N PRO A 26 1.50 3.75 4.01
CA PRO A 26 0.38 4.23 4.80
C PRO A 26 -0.59 3.07 5.02
N PRO A 27 -1.26 3.00 6.19
CA PRO A 27 -2.28 1.99 6.43
C PRO A 27 -3.16 1.85 5.19
N ALA A 28 -3.46 0.63 4.77
CA ALA A 28 -4.16 0.36 3.52
C ALA A 28 -5.50 1.13 3.46
N ARG A 29 -6.13 1.37 4.62
CA ARG A 29 -7.31 2.23 4.74
C ARG A 29 -7.04 3.70 4.36
N GLU A 30 -5.97 4.29 4.87
CA GLU A 30 -5.58 5.68 4.52
C GLU A 30 -5.26 5.79 3.03
N LEU A 31 -4.53 4.81 2.49
CA LEU A 31 -4.23 4.75 1.06
C LEU A 31 -5.51 4.64 0.22
N ALA A 32 -6.47 3.82 0.64
CA ALA A 32 -7.75 3.67 -0.07
C ALA A 32 -8.53 5.00 -0.10
N ASN A 33 -8.56 5.73 1.02
CA ASN A 33 -9.18 7.06 1.07
C ASN A 33 -8.50 8.05 0.13
N GLU A 34 -7.16 8.11 0.13
CA GLU A 34 -6.40 8.97 -0.79
C GLU A 34 -6.70 8.62 -2.25
N MET A 35 -6.76 7.32 -2.59
CA MET A 35 -7.11 6.89 -3.94
C MET A 35 -8.52 7.35 -4.34
N VAL A 36 -9.52 7.24 -3.45
CA VAL A 36 -10.88 7.75 -3.71
C VAL A 36 -10.88 9.26 -3.95
N ASP A 37 -10.12 10.03 -3.18
CA ASP A 37 -10.00 11.48 -3.35
C ASP A 37 -9.46 11.87 -4.73
N THR A 38 -8.57 11.05 -5.30
CA THR A 38 -8.00 11.29 -6.65
C THR A 38 -8.94 10.94 -7.80
N LEU A 39 -10.04 10.21 -7.56
CA LEU A 39 -10.95 9.80 -8.62
C LEU A 39 -11.72 11.00 -9.20
N GLU A 40 -11.89 11.02 -10.52
CA GLU A 40 -12.72 12.00 -11.23
C GLU A 40 -14.20 11.55 -11.26
N VAL A 41 -14.79 11.40 -10.07
CA VAL A 41 -16.21 11.09 -9.86
C VAL A 41 -16.87 12.18 -9.01
N SER A 42 -18.21 12.17 -8.96
CA SER A 42 -18.95 13.15 -8.17
C SER A 42 -18.72 12.96 -6.67
N ASP A 43 -18.76 14.06 -5.91
CA ASP A 43 -18.65 14.04 -4.44
C ASP A 43 -19.57 13.00 -3.74
N PRO A 44 -20.86 12.83 -4.10
CA PRO A 44 -21.69 11.79 -3.48
C PRO A 44 -21.17 10.36 -3.74
N VAL A 45 -20.49 10.11 -4.86
CA VAL A 45 -19.86 8.82 -5.12
C VAL A 45 -18.63 8.64 -4.24
N LYS A 46 -17.80 9.68 -4.07
CA LYS A 46 -16.65 9.65 -3.14
C LYS A 46 -17.10 9.42 -1.70
N GLU A 47 -18.11 10.14 -1.24
CA GLU A 47 -18.69 9.96 0.10
C GLU A 47 -19.20 8.53 0.32
N CYS A 48 -19.83 7.93 -0.69
CA CYS A 48 -20.23 6.53 -0.64
C CYS A 48 -19.00 5.61 -0.50
N MET A 49 -17.95 5.80 -1.30
CA MET A 49 -16.75 4.98 -1.27
C MET A 49 -15.99 5.11 0.06
N HIS A 50 -15.87 6.32 0.63
CA HIS A 50 -15.30 6.55 1.96
C HIS A 50 -16.07 5.80 3.05
N ARG A 51 -17.41 5.81 2.98
CA ARG A 51 -18.22 5.04 3.93
C ARG A 51 -17.94 3.55 3.83
N GLU A 52 -17.85 2.97 2.63
CA GLU A 52 -17.52 1.55 2.48
C GLU A 52 -16.12 1.24 3.05
N ILE A 53 -15.13 2.12 2.85
CA ILE A 53 -13.77 2.00 3.42
C ILE A 53 -13.81 2.02 4.97
N ASP A 54 -14.59 2.92 5.56
CA ASP A 54 -14.73 3.06 7.01
C ASP A 54 -15.52 1.90 7.63
N GLU A 55 -16.55 1.42 6.92
CA GLU A 55 -17.41 0.32 7.36
C GLU A 55 -16.81 -1.06 7.06
N PHE A 56 -15.67 -1.14 6.36
CA PHE A 56 -14.98 -2.41 6.13
C PHE A 56 -14.74 -3.14 7.45
N ARG A 57 -15.29 -4.35 7.53
CA ARG A 57 -15.16 -5.25 8.67
C ARG A 57 -15.04 -6.68 8.17
N LEU A 58 -14.18 -7.43 8.84
CA LEU A 58 -14.07 -8.87 8.65
C LEU A 58 -15.27 -9.55 9.29
N THR A 59 -15.77 -10.60 8.64
CA THR A 59 -16.72 -11.52 9.29
C THR A 59 -16.02 -12.28 10.41
N GLU A 60 -16.77 -12.89 11.33
CA GLU A 60 -16.19 -13.69 12.43
C GLU A 60 -15.28 -14.81 11.92
N GLU A 61 -15.61 -15.41 10.77
CA GLU A 61 -14.80 -16.46 10.14
C GLU A 61 -13.49 -15.89 9.55
N GLN A 62 -13.56 -14.72 8.90
CA GLN A 62 -12.37 -14.05 8.35
C GLN A 62 -11.45 -13.54 9.47
N ALA A 63 -12.02 -13.05 10.57
CA ALA A 63 -11.27 -12.56 11.73
C ALA A 63 -10.43 -13.66 12.42
N ALA A 64 -10.66 -14.94 12.12
CA ALA A 64 -9.81 -16.04 12.59
C ALA A 64 -8.48 -16.17 11.81
N GLY A 65 -8.41 -15.64 10.59
CA GLY A 65 -7.24 -15.70 9.71
C GLY A 65 -6.61 -14.35 9.36
N PHE A 66 -7.31 -13.26 9.68
CA PHE A 66 -6.92 -11.89 9.39
C PHE A 66 -7.21 -10.97 10.58
N SER A 67 -6.31 -10.03 10.82
CA SER A 67 -6.40 -9.11 11.96
C SER A 67 -7.24 -7.88 11.63
N ASP A 68 -7.00 -7.30 10.45
CA ASP A 68 -7.61 -6.05 9.98
C ASP A 68 -7.45 -5.93 8.46
N PHE A 69 -7.87 -4.77 7.91
CA PHE A 69 -7.75 -4.46 6.49
C PHE A 69 -6.30 -4.45 5.99
N ASP A 70 -5.35 -4.01 6.82
CA ASP A 70 -3.94 -3.95 6.44
C ASP A 70 -3.35 -5.35 6.34
N ASP A 71 -3.71 -6.26 7.25
CA ASP A 71 -3.32 -7.66 7.23
C ASP A 71 -3.93 -8.40 6.02
N VAL A 72 -5.19 -8.11 5.69
CA VAL A 72 -5.80 -8.60 4.43
C VAL A 72 -5.02 -8.09 3.23
N ALA A 73 -4.72 -6.80 3.15
CA ALA A 73 -3.98 -6.22 2.03
C ALA A 73 -2.57 -6.83 1.89
N ALA A 74 -1.86 -7.00 3.00
CA ALA A 74 -0.53 -7.62 3.03
C ALA A 74 -0.57 -9.08 2.54
N LYS A 75 -1.48 -9.90 3.07
CA LYS A 75 -1.61 -11.31 2.67
C LYS A 75 -2.10 -11.46 1.23
N ALA A 76 -2.93 -10.54 0.73
CA ALA A 76 -3.33 -10.52 -0.67
C ALA A 76 -2.13 -10.23 -1.58
N ALA A 77 -1.23 -9.32 -1.18
CA ALA A 77 0.02 -9.07 -1.91
C ALA A 77 0.96 -10.29 -1.94
N GLU A 78 0.89 -11.15 -0.92
CA GLU A 78 1.59 -12.45 -0.87
C GLU A 78 0.87 -13.56 -1.67
N GLY A 79 -0.30 -13.29 -2.24
CA GLY A 79 -1.07 -14.25 -3.05
C GLY A 79 -2.03 -15.14 -2.26
N ASN A 80 -2.38 -14.78 -1.02
CA ASN A 80 -3.38 -15.52 -0.26
C ASN A 80 -4.76 -15.41 -0.93
N GLU A 81 -5.32 -16.54 -1.34
CA GLU A 81 -6.57 -16.60 -2.12
C GLU A 81 -7.77 -16.00 -1.36
N LEU A 82 -7.88 -16.26 -0.06
CA LEU A 82 -8.97 -15.72 0.75
C LEU A 82 -8.82 -14.20 0.93
N ALA A 83 -7.60 -13.70 1.11
CA ALA A 83 -7.34 -12.26 1.18
C ALA A 83 -7.69 -11.56 -0.14
N LEU A 84 -7.32 -12.16 -1.27
CA LEU A 84 -7.68 -11.67 -2.60
C LEU A 84 -9.20 -11.66 -2.80
N GLN A 85 -9.91 -12.69 -2.32
CA GLN A 85 -11.36 -12.74 -2.36
C GLN A 85 -11.98 -11.60 -1.54
N ILE A 86 -11.52 -11.40 -0.29
CA ILE A 86 -12.00 -10.31 0.58
C ILE A 86 -11.81 -8.95 -0.09
N LEU A 87 -10.64 -8.69 -0.68
CA LEU A 87 -10.40 -7.45 -1.42
C LEU A 87 -11.24 -7.33 -2.69
N GLY A 88 -11.56 -8.44 -3.36
CA GLY A 88 -12.44 -8.46 -4.52
C GLY A 88 -13.89 -8.11 -4.16
N ASP A 89 -14.38 -8.66 -3.05
CA ASP A 89 -15.71 -8.34 -2.50
C ASP A 89 -15.76 -6.86 -2.09
N PHE A 90 -14.70 -6.37 -1.44
CA PHE A 90 -14.57 -4.96 -1.07
C PHE A 90 -14.55 -4.03 -2.29
N GLN A 91 -13.77 -4.34 -3.33
CA GLN A 91 -13.78 -3.58 -4.58
C GLN A 91 -15.15 -3.57 -5.25
N SER A 92 -15.89 -4.69 -5.16
CA SER A 92 -17.26 -4.78 -5.68
C SER A 92 -18.22 -3.88 -4.90
N ALA A 93 -18.05 -3.75 -3.58
CA ALA A 93 -18.82 -2.81 -2.76
C ALA A 93 -18.53 -1.36 -3.17
N LEU A 94 -17.26 -0.98 -3.36
CA LEU A 94 -16.87 0.33 -3.86
C LEU A 94 -17.46 0.62 -5.25
N ALA A 95 -17.44 -0.36 -6.15
CA ALA A 95 -18.01 -0.23 -7.48
C ALA A 95 -19.54 -0.10 -7.50
N SER A 96 -20.22 -0.39 -6.38
CA SER A 96 -21.68 -0.23 -6.26
C SER A 96 -22.11 1.23 -5.99
N CYS A 97 -21.17 2.10 -5.61
CA CYS A 97 -21.39 3.53 -5.44
C CYS A 97 -21.66 4.22 -6.80
N ARG A 98 -22.72 5.02 -6.88
CA ARG A 98 -23.22 5.65 -8.13
C ARG A 98 -23.97 6.94 -7.87
#